data_AF-L0DR65-F1
#
_entry.id   AF-L0DR65-F1
#
_cell.length_a   1.000
_cell.length_b   1.000
_cell.length_c   1.000
_cell.angle_alpha   90.00
_cell.angle_beta   90.00
_cell.angle_gamma   90.00
#
_symmetry.space_group_name_H-M   'P 1'
#
loop_
_entity.id
_entity.type
_entity.pdbx_description
1 polymer ?
#
loop_
_entity_poly.entity_id
_entity_poly.type
_entity_poly.pdbx_seq_one_letter_code
_entity_poly.pdbx_strand_id
1 'polypeptide(L)'
;MSFDPEKLDAAFAFDPETVRELRESWGRLMVMVVWADLRSGTIGALPRLRKRMLEIGESLRSLLSDRKWIPRERERVKGAMAASLNLRDSLLQTDRAAKRVTEGQDFERFESEYLAFRHRLLTFIELHEQRWGELLESLYDGANEDEE
;
A
#
# COMPACT_ATOMS: atom_id res chain seq x y z
N MET A 1 18.09 21.31 13.86
CA MET A 1 17.46 20.57 15.00
C MET A 1 17.96 19.13 14.97
N SER A 2 18.50 18.59 16.07
CA SER A 2 19.07 17.23 16.06
C SER A 2 18.03 16.16 15.72
N PHE A 3 18.37 15.30 14.77
CA PHE A 3 17.58 14.12 14.42
C PHE A 3 17.29 13.25 15.66
N ASP A 4 16.05 12.75 15.76
CA ASP A 4 15.59 11.91 16.87
C ASP A 4 15.36 10.47 16.39
N PRO A 5 16.25 9.52 16.76
CA PRO A 5 16.11 8.11 16.38
C PRO A 5 14.80 7.46 16.83
N GLU A 6 14.18 7.94 17.92
CA GLU A 6 12.90 7.41 18.40
C GLU A 6 11.76 7.78 17.45
N LYS A 7 11.81 8.98 16.83
CA LYS A 7 10.84 9.39 15.80
C LYS A 7 10.95 8.56 14.54
N LEU A 8 12.17 8.17 14.15
CA LEU A 8 12.37 7.27 13.02
C LEU A 8 11.71 5.91 13.29
N ASP A 9 12.04 5.28 14.41
CA ASP A 9 11.46 3.98 14.75
C ASP A 9 9.93 4.05 14.89
N ALA A 10 9.39 5.13 15.49
CA ALA A 10 7.96 5.36 15.59
C ALA A 10 7.27 5.52 14.22
N ALA A 11 7.93 6.12 13.22
CA ALA A 11 7.36 6.26 11.89
C ALA A 11 7.28 4.94 11.11
N PHE A 12 8.08 3.94 11.51
CA PHE A 12 8.03 2.57 10.98
C PHE A 12 7.21 1.60 11.84
N ALA A 13 6.70 2.05 12.98
CA ALA A 13 5.78 1.28 13.81
C ALA A 13 4.37 1.31 13.19
N PHE A 14 4.08 0.32 12.35
CA PHE A 14 2.74 0.09 11.83
C PHE A 14 1.83 -0.46 12.93
N ASP A 15 0.57 0.02 12.98
CA ASP A 15 -0.43 -0.58 13.87
C ASP A 15 -0.71 -2.03 13.44
N PRO A 16 -0.42 -3.03 14.30
CA PRO A 16 -0.56 -4.43 13.95
C PRO A 16 -2.01 -4.80 13.61
N GLU A 17 -2.99 -4.15 14.22
CA GLU A 17 -4.41 -4.43 13.97
C GLU A 17 -4.83 -3.94 12.57
N THR A 18 -4.51 -2.69 12.23
CA THR A 18 -4.72 -2.16 10.87
C THR A 18 -4.03 -3.04 9.82
N VAL A 19 -2.80 -3.49 10.08
CA VAL A 19 -2.07 -4.38 9.15
C VAL A 19 -2.77 -5.73 9.00
N ARG A 20 -3.26 -6.31 10.10
CA ARG A 20 -4.02 -7.56 10.08
C ARG A 20 -5.29 -7.40 9.26
N GLU A 21 -6.07 -6.35 9.50
CA GLU A 21 -7.30 -6.06 8.78
C GLU A 21 -7.08 -5.86 7.28
N LEU A 22 -6.04 -5.12 6.88
CA LEU A 22 -5.68 -4.93 5.48
C LEU A 22 -5.32 -6.27 4.80
N ARG A 23 -4.53 -7.11 5.48
CA ARG A 23 -4.15 -8.45 4.97
C ARG A 23 -5.37 -9.36 4.82
N GLU A 24 -6.25 -9.38 5.80
CA GLU A 24 -7.47 -10.20 5.76
C GLU A 24 -8.43 -9.73 4.68
N SER A 25 -8.62 -8.41 4.55
CA SER A 25 -9.46 -7.81 3.51
C SER A 25 -8.91 -8.10 2.11
N TRP A 26 -7.61 -7.96 1.91
CA TRP A 26 -6.94 -8.37 0.67
C TRP A 26 -7.12 -9.87 0.40
N GLY A 27 -6.95 -10.72 1.42
CA GLY A 27 -7.12 -12.18 1.29
C GLY A 27 -8.54 -12.56 0.86
N ARG A 28 -9.57 -11.92 1.42
CA ARG A 28 -10.97 -12.11 0.99
C ARG A 28 -11.16 -11.70 -0.46
N LEU A 29 -10.64 -10.54 -0.86
CA LEU A 29 -10.70 -10.08 -2.26
C LEU A 29 -10.00 -11.06 -3.21
N MET A 30 -8.84 -11.61 -2.82
CA MET A 30 -8.14 -12.64 -3.60
C MET A 30 -9.00 -13.90 -3.80
N VAL A 31 -9.68 -14.36 -2.74
CA VAL A 31 -10.61 -15.49 -2.86
C VAL A 31 -11.76 -15.16 -3.82
N MET A 32 -12.35 -13.96 -3.71
CA MET A 32 -13.45 -13.53 -4.58
C MET A 32 -13.04 -13.44 -6.05
N VAL A 33 -11.91 -12.81 -6.38
CA VAL A 33 -11.48 -12.68 -7.80
C VAL A 33 -11.16 -14.02 -8.45
N VAL A 34 -10.89 -15.07 -7.67
CA VAL A 34 -10.62 -16.42 -8.17
C VAL A 34 -11.90 -17.26 -8.25
N TRP A 35 -12.71 -17.26 -7.20
CA TRP A 35 -13.75 -18.27 -7.00
C TRP A 35 -15.19 -17.75 -7.10
N ALA A 36 -15.43 -16.45 -7.01
CA ALA A 36 -16.76 -15.88 -7.09
C ALA A 36 -17.27 -15.83 -8.55
N ASP A 37 -18.60 -15.76 -8.74
CA ASP A 37 -19.20 -15.51 -10.06
C ASP A 37 -19.06 -14.02 -10.40
N LEU A 38 -17.92 -13.69 -11.01
CA LEU A 38 -17.62 -12.39 -11.59
C LEU A 38 -17.52 -12.51 -13.11
N ARG A 39 -18.05 -11.52 -13.82
CA ARG A 39 -18.11 -11.49 -15.28
C ARG A 39 -17.73 -10.13 -15.84
N SER A 40 -17.29 -10.16 -17.09
CA SER A 40 -16.88 -8.98 -17.84
C SER A 40 -17.18 -9.21 -19.32
N GLY A 41 -17.66 -8.19 -20.01
CA GLY A 41 -17.74 -8.18 -21.47
C GLY A 41 -16.37 -8.07 -22.17
N THR A 42 -15.28 -7.86 -21.42
CA THR A 42 -13.92 -7.73 -21.98
C THR A 42 -13.13 -9.02 -21.77
N ILE A 43 -12.66 -9.62 -22.86
CA ILE A 43 -11.79 -10.81 -22.83
C ILE A 43 -10.55 -10.52 -21.99
N GLY A 44 -10.23 -11.44 -21.07
CA GLY A 44 -9.04 -11.36 -20.23
C GLY A 44 -9.12 -10.38 -19.06
N ALA A 45 -10.29 -9.75 -18.81
CA ALA A 45 -10.46 -8.83 -17.68
C ALA A 45 -10.24 -9.53 -16.32
N LEU A 46 -10.81 -10.71 -16.09
CA LEU A 46 -10.67 -11.43 -14.82
C LEU A 46 -9.23 -11.94 -14.57
N PRO A 47 -8.54 -12.59 -15.54
CA PRO A 47 -7.12 -12.90 -15.37
C PRO A 47 -6.27 -11.66 -15.06
N ARG A 48 -6.53 -10.52 -15.71
CA ARG A 48 -5.84 -9.27 -15.42
C ARG A 48 -6.12 -8.77 -14.02
N LEU A 49 -7.38 -8.79 -13.57
CA LEU A 49 -7.76 -8.37 -12.21
C LEU A 49 -7.06 -9.25 -11.15
N ARG A 50 -7.03 -10.57 -11.34
CA ARG A 50 -6.33 -11.50 -10.43
C ARG A 50 -4.85 -11.14 -10.30
N LYS A 51 -4.18 -10.89 -11.43
CA LYS A 51 -2.78 -10.45 -11.43
C LYS A 51 -2.60 -9.14 -10.66
N ARG A 52 -3.46 -8.13 -10.92
CA ARG A 52 -3.36 -6.83 -10.23
C ARG A 52 -3.63 -6.95 -8.73
N MET A 53 -4.60 -7.76 -8.33
CA MET A 53 -4.87 -8.00 -6.91
C MET A 53 -3.71 -8.71 -6.20
N LEU A 54 -3.00 -9.62 -6.88
CA LEU A 54 -1.78 -10.22 -6.35
C LEU A 54 -0.67 -9.18 -6.15
N GLU A 55 -0.44 -8.32 -7.15
CA GLU A 55 0.56 -7.23 -7.08
C GLU A 55 0.30 -6.26 -5.92
N ILE A 56 -0.97 -6.01 -5.55
CA ILE A 56 -1.31 -5.25 -4.34
C ILE A 56 -0.76 -5.91 -3.08
N GLY A 57 -0.94 -7.23 -2.94
CA GLY A 57 -0.45 -7.98 -1.78
C GLY A 57 1.08 -7.95 -1.69
N GLU A 58 1.77 -8.07 -2.81
CA GLU A 58 3.22 -7.97 -2.90
C GLU A 58 3.73 -6.56 -2.55
N SER A 59 3.10 -5.52 -3.10
CA SER A 59 3.43 -4.13 -2.80
C SER A 59 3.14 -3.76 -1.35
N LEU A 60 2.04 -4.26 -0.76
CA LEU A 60 1.72 -4.07 0.65
C LEU A 60 2.76 -4.77 1.54
N ARG A 61 3.18 -5.99 1.20
CA ARG A 61 4.26 -6.68 1.91
C ARG A 61 5.57 -5.89 1.84
N SER A 62 5.90 -5.33 0.67
CA SER A 62 7.09 -4.50 0.48
C SER A 62 7.05 -3.24 1.33
N LEU A 63 5.89 -2.56 1.39
CA LEU A 63 5.69 -1.39 2.25
C LEU A 63 5.95 -1.73 3.73
N LEU A 64 5.40 -2.85 4.20
CA LEU A 64 5.49 -3.29 5.60
C LEU A 64 6.82 -3.95 5.98
N SER A 65 7.76 -4.08 5.03
CA SER A 65 9.02 -4.77 5.28
C SER A 65 9.91 -4.00 6.24
N ASP A 66 10.61 -4.71 7.12
CA ASP A 66 11.59 -4.09 8.00
C ASP A 66 12.73 -3.47 7.18
N ARG A 67 13.10 -2.24 7.54
CA ARG A 67 14.15 -1.45 6.89
C ARG A 67 15.31 -1.13 7.83
N LYS A 68 15.32 -1.66 9.06
CA LYS A 68 16.41 -1.45 10.03
C LYS A 68 17.78 -1.92 9.52
N TRP A 69 17.81 -2.85 8.56
CA TRP A 69 19.05 -3.31 7.92
C TRP A 69 19.77 -2.25 7.07
N ILE A 70 19.08 -1.20 6.62
CA ILE A 70 19.69 -0.11 5.84
C ILE A 70 20.44 0.82 6.81
N PRO A 71 21.75 1.08 6.68
CA PRO A 71 22.45 1.86 7.71
C PRO A 71 22.06 3.35 7.77
N ARG A 72 21.78 3.97 6.62
CA ARG A 72 21.49 5.41 6.53
C ARG A 72 20.00 5.70 6.69
N GLU A 73 19.62 6.56 7.62
CA GLU A 73 18.21 6.86 7.95
C GLU A 73 17.46 7.45 6.75
N ARG A 74 18.09 8.40 6.04
CA ARG A 74 17.53 8.99 4.82
C ARG A 74 17.17 7.93 3.77
N GLU A 75 18.02 6.91 3.61
CA GLU A 75 17.77 5.84 2.64
C GLU A 75 16.66 4.87 3.11
N ARG A 76 16.49 4.69 4.43
CA ARG A 76 15.32 3.99 4.99
C ARG A 76 14.02 4.69 4.61
N VAL A 77 13.94 5.99 4.86
CA VAL A 77 12.75 6.80 4.59
C VAL A 77 12.44 6.83 3.10
N LYS A 78 13.43 7.09 2.25
CA LYS A 78 13.27 7.01 0.78
C LYS A 78 12.78 5.64 0.31
N GLY A 79 13.34 4.55 0.84
CA GLY A 79 12.92 3.19 0.50
C GLY A 79 11.48 2.89 0.94
N ALA A 80 11.00 3.51 2.01
CA ALA A 80 9.61 3.42 2.45
C ALA A 80 8.68 4.18 1.51
N MET A 81 9.03 5.43 1.19
CA MET A 81 8.27 6.25 0.24
C MET A 81 8.20 5.61 -1.15
N ALA A 82 9.31 5.03 -1.64
CA ALA A 82 9.33 4.31 -2.91
C ALA A 82 8.37 3.10 -2.91
N ALA A 83 8.34 2.32 -1.82
CA ALA A 83 7.38 1.22 -1.68
C ALA A 83 5.93 1.72 -1.61
N SER A 84 5.69 2.88 -0.98
CA SER A 84 4.37 3.52 -0.93
C SER A 84 3.89 3.92 -2.32
N LEU A 85 4.76 4.56 -3.11
CA LEU A 85 4.46 4.95 -4.50
C LEU A 85 4.12 3.73 -5.36
N ASN A 86 4.89 2.64 -5.23
CA ASN A 86 4.62 1.39 -5.95
C ASN A 86 3.26 0.78 -5.56
N LEU A 87 2.89 0.86 -4.28
CA LEU A 87 1.59 0.39 -3.81
C LEU A 87 0.44 1.26 -4.36
N ARG A 88 0.60 2.59 -4.41
CA ARG A 88 -0.39 3.49 -5.02
C ARG A 88 -0.56 3.24 -6.51
N ASP A 89 0.53 3.03 -7.25
CA ASP A 89 0.46 2.69 -8.67
C ASP A 89 -0.22 1.33 -8.89
N SER A 90 0.14 0.33 -8.08
CA SER A 90 -0.54 -0.98 -8.08
C SER A 90 -2.05 -0.83 -7.84
N LEU A 91 -2.46 0.03 -6.89
CA LEU A 91 -3.87 0.31 -6.60
C LEU A 91 -4.58 0.98 -7.77
N LEU A 92 -3.95 1.98 -8.39
CA LEU A 92 -4.50 2.64 -9.58
C LEU A 92 -4.69 1.66 -10.75
N GLN A 93 -3.75 0.74 -10.94
CA GLN A 93 -3.84 -0.28 -11.98
C GLN A 93 -4.93 -1.32 -11.65
N THR A 94 -5.10 -1.65 -10.37
CA THR A 94 -6.19 -2.51 -9.89
C THR A 94 -7.55 -1.84 -10.08
N ASP A 95 -7.67 -0.54 -9.78
CA ASP A 95 -8.90 0.25 -10.01
C ASP A 95 -9.32 0.19 -11.48
N ARG A 96 -8.36 0.34 -12.39
CA ARG A 96 -8.61 0.25 -13.84
C ARG A 96 -9.04 -1.16 -14.28
N ALA A 97 -8.52 -2.21 -13.64
CA ALA A 97 -8.90 -3.58 -13.92
C ALA A 97 -10.27 -3.93 -13.33
N ALA A 98 -10.55 -3.50 -12.10
CA ALA A 98 -11.82 -3.73 -11.40
C ALA A 98 -12.99 -3.12 -12.15
N LYS A 99 -12.84 -1.91 -12.71
CA LYS A 99 -13.84 -1.24 -13.58
C LYS A 99 -14.25 -2.04 -14.83
N ARG A 100 -13.49 -3.08 -15.19
CA ARG A 100 -13.83 -3.95 -16.33
C ARG A 100 -14.73 -5.10 -15.92
N VAL A 101 -14.83 -5.43 -14.63
CA VAL A 101 -15.81 -6.37 -14.11
C VAL A 101 -17.12 -5.60 -13.93
N THR A 102 -18.20 -6.12 -14.49
CA THR A 102 -19.47 -5.38 -14.57
C THR A 102 -20.68 -6.23 -14.20
N GLU A 103 -20.50 -7.54 -14.07
CA GLU A 103 -21.58 -8.52 -13.99
C GLU A 103 -21.17 -9.72 -13.14
N GLY A 104 -22.13 -10.62 -12.89
CA GLY A 104 -21.98 -11.82 -12.09
C GLY A 104 -22.75 -11.72 -10.77
N GLN A 105 -23.18 -12.86 -10.23
CA GLN A 105 -24.00 -12.89 -9.02
C GLN A 105 -23.31 -12.27 -7.80
N ASP A 106 -21.98 -12.30 -7.76
CA ASP A 106 -21.18 -11.79 -6.65
C ASP A 106 -20.62 -10.38 -6.90
N PHE A 107 -20.98 -9.72 -8.01
CA PHE A 107 -20.37 -8.45 -8.42
C PHE A 107 -20.57 -7.33 -7.40
N GLU A 108 -21.79 -7.09 -6.94
CA GLU A 108 -22.09 -6.02 -5.98
C GLU A 108 -21.33 -6.20 -4.67
N ARG A 109 -21.23 -7.45 -4.20
CA ARG A 109 -20.44 -7.79 -3.01
C ARG A 109 -18.96 -7.52 -3.24
N PHE A 110 -18.42 -7.93 -4.39
CA PHE A 110 -17.02 -7.67 -4.74
C PHE A 110 -16.73 -6.18 -4.79
N GLU A 111 -17.59 -5.40 -5.44
CA GLU A 111 -17.43 -3.95 -5.57
C GLU A 111 -17.41 -3.27 -4.20
N SER A 112 -18.37 -3.62 -3.33
CA SER A 112 -18.43 -3.06 -1.96
C SER A 112 -17.18 -3.37 -1.14
N GLU A 113 -16.74 -4.64 -1.12
CA GLU A 113 -15.53 -5.07 -0.40
C GLU A 113 -14.27 -4.42 -0.98
N TYR A 114 -14.20 -4.27 -2.30
CA TYR A 114 -13.09 -3.63 -2.99
C TYR A 114 -12.98 -2.15 -2.64
N LEU A 115 -14.09 -1.41 -2.67
CA LEU A 115 -14.13 0.00 -2.31
C LEU A 115 -13.78 0.23 -0.84
N ALA A 116 -14.28 -0.62 0.06
CA ALA A 116 -13.93 -0.57 1.48
C ALA A 116 -12.43 -0.81 1.70
N PHE A 117 -11.86 -1.84 1.05
CA PHE A 117 -10.43 -2.11 1.09
C PHE A 117 -9.61 -0.93 0.55
N ARG A 118 -9.98 -0.41 -0.62
CA ARG A 118 -9.32 0.73 -1.27
C ARG A 118 -9.28 1.94 -0.36
N HIS A 119 -10.40 2.27 0.29
CA HIS A 119 -10.47 3.40 1.21
C HIS A 119 -9.51 3.22 2.39
N ARG A 120 -9.57 2.08 3.09
CA ARG A 120 -8.68 1.78 4.22
C ARG A 120 -7.21 1.82 3.81
N LEU A 121 -6.88 1.25 2.65
CA LEU A 121 -5.51 1.23 2.15
C LEU A 121 -4.98 2.64 1.87
N LEU A 122 -5.79 3.51 1.25
CA LEU A 122 -5.39 4.89 0.98
C LEU A 122 -5.19 5.68 2.28
N THR A 123 -6.12 5.59 3.24
CA THR A 123 -5.98 6.25 4.54
C THR A 123 -4.72 5.80 5.27
N PHE A 124 -4.43 4.49 5.23
CA PHE A 124 -3.21 3.94 5.80
C PHE A 124 -1.95 4.51 5.12
N ILE A 125 -1.92 4.53 3.79
CA ILE A 125 -0.79 5.07 3.02
C ILE A 125 -0.57 6.55 3.34
N GLU A 126 -1.62 7.37 3.29
CA GLU A 126 -1.55 8.82 3.48
C GLU A 126 -0.99 9.18 4.87
N LEU A 127 -1.42 8.46 5.92
CA LEU A 127 -0.90 8.64 7.27
C LEU A 127 0.62 8.42 7.35
N HIS A 128 1.12 7.38 6.71
CA HIS A 128 2.56 7.06 6.72
C HIS A 128 3.37 7.96 5.78
N GLU A 129 2.82 8.34 4.62
CA GLU A 129 3.45 9.28 3.70
C GLU A 129 3.68 10.64 4.35
N GLN A 130 2.72 11.14 5.12
CA GLN A 130 2.89 12.39 5.87
C GLN A 130 4.06 12.30 6.87
N ARG A 131 4.08 11.24 7.68
CA ARG A 131 5.16 11.02 8.69
C ARG A 131 6.54 10.91 8.04
N TRP A 132 6.64 10.19 6.92
CA TRP A 132 7.90 10.04 6.20
C TRP A 132 8.33 11.34 5.51
N GLY A 133 7.39 12.15 5.02
CA GLY A 133 7.66 13.48 4.48
C GLY A 133 8.29 14.40 5.53
N GLU A 134 7.65 14.52 6.69
CA GLU A 134 8.15 15.32 7.83
C GLU A 134 9.55 14.85 8.29
N LEU A 135 9.77 13.53 8.34
CA LEU A 135 11.09 12.99 8.67
C LEU A 135 12.14 13.31 7.62
N LEU A 136 11.80 13.18 6.33
CA LEU A 136 12.74 13.44 5.25
C LEU A 136 13.17 14.91 5.22
N GLU A 137 12.24 15.85 5.46
CA GLU A 137 12.52 17.28 5.61
C GLU A 137 13.48 17.53 6.78
N SER A 138 13.20 16.98 7.96
CA SER A 138 14.08 17.13 9.14
C SER A 138 15.51 16.61 8.92
N LEU A 139 15.65 15.55 8.12
CA LEU A 139 16.95 14.97 7.75
C LEU A 139 17.73 15.83 6.76
N TYR A 140 17.06 16.62 5.92
CA TYR A 140 17.73 17.59 5.06
C TYR A 140 18.20 18.81 5.84
N ASP A 141 17.39 19.30 6.77
CA ASP A 141 17.76 20.44 7.61
C ASP A 141 18.97 20.12 8.49
N GLY A 142 19.02 18.92 9.07
CA GLY A 142 20.18 18.46 9.86
C GLY A 142 21.45 18.23 9.04
N ALA A 143 21.33 17.71 7.81
CA ALA A 143 22.49 17.49 6.93
C ALA A 143 23.12 18.80 6.45
N ASN A 144 22.33 19.87 6.30
CA ASN A 144 22.83 21.19 5.94
C ASN A 144 23.50 21.91 7.15
N GLU A 145 23.07 21.61 8.38
CA GLU A 145 23.70 22.13 9.62
C GLU A 145 25.07 21.47 9.89
N ASP A 146 25.31 20.24 9.43
CA ASP A 146 26.58 19.50 9.63
C ASP A 146 27.66 19.81 8.55
N GLU A 147 27.31 20.50 7.46
CA GLU A 147 28.22 20.90 6.37
C GLU A 147 28.73 22.36 6.48
N GLU A 148 28.26 23.15 7.46
CA GLU A 148 28.74 24.51 7.82
C GLU A 148 29.73 24.50 9.00
#